data_AF-A0ABC8KYL4-F1
#
_entry.id   AF-A0ABC8KYL4-F1
#
_cell.length_a   1.000
_cell.length_b   1.000
_cell.length_c   1.000
_cell.angle_alpha   90.00
_cell.angle_beta   90.00
_cell.angle_gamma   90.00
#
_symmetry.space_group_name_H-M   'P 1'
#
loop_
_entity.id
_entity.type
_entity.pdbx_description
1 polymer ?
#
loop_
_entity_poly.entity_id
_entity_poly.type
_entity_poly.pdbx_seq_one_letter_code
_entity_poly.pdbx_strand_id
1 'polypeptide(L)'
;MANSTSATFFRVVGSELIQKYLGDGPKLVRELFRVADDLSPSIVFIDVIVAVGTKRGEREIQRTMLELLNQLDGFDSRGAERFG
;
A
#
# COMPACT_ATOMS: atom_id res chain seq x y z
N MET A 1 25.65 18.29 6.03
CA MET A 1 24.81 18.54 4.85
C MET A 1 23.49 17.85 5.08
N ALA A 2 22.49 18.60 5.56
CA ALA A 2 21.12 18.11 5.67
C ALA A 2 20.56 18.06 4.25
N ASN A 3 20.73 16.92 3.57
CA ASN A 3 20.01 16.68 2.33
C ASN A 3 18.58 16.40 2.74
N SER A 4 17.80 17.47 2.88
CA SER A 4 16.35 17.43 3.08
C SER A 4 15.74 16.88 1.81
N THR A 5 15.84 15.58 1.58
CA THR A 5 15.16 14.91 0.48
C THR A 5 13.67 15.12 0.75
N SER A 6 13.03 15.97 -0.06
CA SER A 6 11.59 16.21 0.02
C SER A 6 10.90 14.94 -0.46
N ALA A 7 10.74 13.98 0.44
CA ALA A 7 10.07 12.73 0.14
C ALA A 7 8.56 12.96 0.18
N THR A 8 7.86 12.45 -0.84
CA THR A 8 6.41 12.53 -0.91
C THR A 8 5.80 11.62 0.14
N PHE A 9 4.97 12.16 1.04
CA PHE A 9 4.35 11.38 2.11
C PHE A 9 2.89 11.03 1.77
N PHE A 10 2.60 9.72 1.67
CA PHE A 10 1.25 9.19 1.52
C PHE A 10 0.77 8.64 2.86
N ARG A 11 -0.43 9.04 3.29
CA ARG A 11 -1.08 8.49 4.47
C ARG A 11 -2.37 7.81 4.05
N VAL A 12 -2.52 6.54 4.41
CA VAL A 12 -3.72 5.74 4.12
C VAL A 12 -4.24 5.15 5.42
N VAL A 13 -5.55 5.26 5.65
CA VAL A 13 -6.17 4.61 6.80
C VAL A 13 -6.59 3.19 6.39
N GLY A 14 -6.24 2.18 7.18
CA GLY A 14 -6.51 0.79 6.83
C GLY A 14 -7.98 0.45 6.55
N SER A 15 -8.92 1.20 7.14
CA SER A 15 -10.36 1.10 6.86
C SER A 15 -10.75 1.58 5.46
N GLU A 16 -9.99 2.50 4.85
CA GLU A 16 -10.23 2.99 3.48
C GLU A 16 -9.83 1.96 2.41
N LEU A 17 -8.94 1.03 2.77
CA LEU A 17 -8.56 -0.09 1.90
C LEU A 17 -9.61 -1.20 1.88
N ILE A 18 -10.56 -1.20 2.83
CA ILE A 18 -11.65 -2.17 2.90
C ILE A 18 -12.88 -1.59 2.20
N GLN A 19 -13.07 -1.99 0.95
CA GLN A 19 -14.20 -1.53 0.15
C GLN A 19 -15.41 -2.47 0.28
N LYS A 20 -16.62 -1.90 0.12
CA LYS A 20 -17.89 -2.64 0.12
C LYS A 20 -17.99 -3.62 -1.07
N TYR A 21 -17.22 -3.36 -2.13
CA TYR A 21 -17.19 -4.14 -3.36
C TYR A 21 -15.95 -5.04 -3.41
N LEU A 22 -16.17 -6.30 -3.82
CA LEU A 22 -15.12 -7.31 -3.89
C LEU A 22 -14.07 -6.93 -4.95
N GLY A 23 -12.80 -6.90 -4.56
CA GLY A 23 -11.67 -6.67 -5.46
C GLY A 23 -11.27 -5.20 -5.62
N ASP A 24 -12.01 -4.25 -5.05
CA ASP A 24 -11.61 -2.83 -5.10
C ASP A 24 -10.50 -2.50 -4.11
N GLY A 25 -10.40 -3.23 -2.99
CA GLY A 25 -9.29 -3.11 -2.05
C GLY A 25 -7.92 -3.41 -2.69
N PRO A 26 -7.72 -4.58 -3.31
CA PRO A 26 -6.48 -4.90 -4.04
C PRO A 26 -6.15 -3.90 -5.16
N LYS A 27 -7.15 -3.38 -5.88
CA LYS A 27 -6.92 -2.36 -6.91
C LYS A 27 -6.39 -1.05 -6.33
N LEU A 28 -6.96 -0.58 -5.21
CA LEU A 28 -6.50 0.62 -4.50
C LEU A 28 -5.04 0.46 -4.03
N VAL A 29 -4.68 -0.72 -3.52
CA VAL A 29 -3.30 -1.01 -3.11
C VAL A 29 -2.35 -0.89 -4.30
N ARG A 30 -2.66 -1.48 -5.46
CA ARG A 30 -1.83 -1.37 -6.67
C ARG A 30 -1.62 0.07 -7.11
N GLU A 31 -2.70 0.84 -7.12
CA GLU A 31 -2.65 2.24 -7.55
C GLU A 31 -1.85 3.11 -6.56
N LEU A 32 -1.99 2.88 -5.25
CA LEU A 32 -1.20 3.54 -4.22
C LEU A 32 0.30 3.33 -4.44
N PHE A 33 0.73 2.08 -4.65
CA PHE A 33 2.14 1.78 -4.87
C PHE A 33 2.65 2.32 -6.22
N ARG A 34 1.82 2.31 -7.26
CA ARG A 34 2.16 2.92 -8.56
C ARG A 34 2.42 4.43 -8.43
N VAL A 35 1.51 5.16 -7.77
CA VAL A 35 1.64 6.60 -7.58
C VAL A 35 2.82 6.93 -6.64
N ALA A 36 3.06 6.10 -5.62
CA ALA A 36 4.20 6.26 -4.74
C ALA A 36 5.54 6.06 -5.45
N ASP A 37 5.63 5.11 -6.38
CA ASP A 37 6.79 4.88 -7.22
C ASP A 37 7.02 6.05 -8.21
N ASP A 38 5.96 6.50 -8.88
CA ASP A 38 5.99 7.66 -9.79
C ASP A 38 6.49 8.94 -9.08
N LEU A 39 6.19 9.07 -7.78
CA LEU A 39 6.55 10.22 -6.93
C LEU A 39 7.74 9.94 -6.00
N SER A 40 8.55 8.93 -6.33
CA SER A 40 9.78 8.59 -5.60
C SER A 40 10.79 9.76 -5.60
N PRO A 41 11.44 10.08 -4.46
CA PRO A 41 11.41 9.36 -3.18
C PRO A 41 10.10 9.60 -2.41
N SER A 42 9.50 8.53 -1.90
CA SER A 42 8.23 8.60 -1.17
C SER A 42 8.18 7.70 0.06
N ILE A 43 7.30 8.04 1.00
CA ILE A 43 7.01 7.28 2.22
C ILE A 43 5.51 7.01 2.25
N VAL A 44 5.13 5.73 2.33
CA VAL A 44 3.71 5.31 2.44
C VAL A 44 3.46 4.83 3.86
N PHE A 45 2.62 5.56 4.60
CA PHE A 45 2.17 5.19 5.94
C PHE A 45 0.76 4.61 5.90
N ILE A 46 0.61 3.38 6.37
CA ILE A 46 -0.67 2.66 6.41
C ILE A 46 -1.05 2.44 7.87
N ASP A 47 -2.16 3.05 8.29
CA ASP A 47 -2.72 2.88 9.63
C ASP A 47 -3.43 1.53 9.75
N VAL A 48 -3.60 1.04 10.99
CA VAL A 48 -4.03 -0.33 11.30
C VAL A 48 -5.29 -0.72 10.53
N ILE A 49 -5.20 -1.82 9.78
CA ILE A 49 -6.35 -2.45 9.16
C ILE A 49 -7.09 -3.24 10.24
N VAL A 50 -8.18 -2.67 10.78
CA VAL A 50 -9.04 -3.35 11.75
C VAL A 50 -10.26 -3.93 11.03
N ALA A 51 -10.43 -5.25 11.14
CA ALA A 51 -11.60 -5.92 10.60
C ALA A 51 -12.84 -5.62 11.46
N VAL A 52 -13.76 -4.80 10.96
CA VAL A 52 -15.10 -4.65 11.53
C VAL A 52 -16.11 -5.42 10.69
N GLY A 53 -16.53 -6.58 11.20
CA GLY A 53 -17.73 -7.29 10.71
C GLY A 53 -17.51 -8.60 9.93
N THR A 54 -18.59 -9.39 9.93
CA THR A 54 -18.92 -10.70 9.29
C THR A 54 -17.84 -11.46 8.49
N LYS A 55 -17.88 -12.80 8.53
CA LYS A 55 -16.98 -13.74 7.80
C LYS A 55 -16.71 -13.41 6.31
N ARG A 56 -17.61 -12.67 5.65
CA ARG A 56 -17.44 -12.23 4.25
C ARG A 56 -16.49 -11.04 4.12
N GLY A 57 -16.50 -10.10 5.06
CA GLY A 57 -15.56 -8.97 5.11
C GLY A 57 -14.14 -9.44 5.41
N GLU A 58 -13.99 -10.45 6.27
CA GLU A 58 -12.69 -11.05 6.62
C GLU A 58 -11.93 -11.60 5.41
N ARG A 59 -12.62 -12.26 4.47
CA ARG A 59 -12.00 -12.78 3.24
C ARG A 59 -11.51 -11.67 2.31
N GLU A 60 -12.23 -10.55 2.24
CA GLU A 60 -11.80 -9.42 1.42
C GLU A 60 -10.59 -8.73 2.03
N ILE A 61 -10.59 -8.55 3.36
CA ILE A 61 -9.45 -8.02 4.11
C ILE A 61 -8.20 -8.87 3.88
N GLN A 62 -8.33 -10.20 3.96
CA GLN A 62 -7.22 -11.11 3.67
C GLN A 62 -6.68 -10.93 2.25
N ARG A 63 -7.53 -10.74 1.24
CA ARG A 63 -7.10 -10.50 -0.14
C ARG A 63 -6.38 -9.17 -0.31
N THR A 64 -6.92 -8.10 0.27
CA THR A 64 -6.27 -6.78 0.26
C THR A 64 -4.92 -6.81 0.97
N MET A 65 -4.82 -7.50 2.10
CA MET A 65 -3.58 -7.67 2.84
C MET A 65 -2.55 -8.48 2.04
N LEU A 66 -2.96 -9.56 1.37
CA LEU A 66 -2.07 -10.34 0.51
C LEU A 66 -1.53 -9.51 -0.66
N GLU A 67 -2.36 -8.68 -1.28
CA GLU A 67 -1.89 -7.78 -2.33
C GLU A 67 -0.90 -6.74 -1.78
N LEU A 68 -1.15 -6.20 -0.59
CA LEU A 68 -0.24 -5.27 0.08
C LEU A 68 1.12 -5.90 0.36
N LEU A 69 1.14 -7.13 0.87
CA LEU A 69 2.37 -7.91 1.07
C LEU A 69 3.08 -8.19 -0.26
N ASN A 70 2.35 -8.55 -1.31
CA ASN A 70 2.91 -8.79 -2.64
C ASN A 70 3.52 -7.52 -3.24
N GLN A 71 2.88 -6.35 -3.05
CA GLN A 71 3.44 -5.08 -3.48
C GLN A 71 4.71 -4.73 -2.71
N LEU A 72 4.77 -4.97 -1.41
CA LEU A 72 5.95 -4.76 -0.57
C LEU A 72 7.12 -5.68 -0.94
N ASP A 73 6.87 -6.97 -1.15
CA ASP A 73 7.89 -7.94 -1.54
C ASP A 73 8.45 -7.64 -2.94
N GLY A 74 7.58 -7.27 -3.88
CA GLY A 74 7.99 -6.77 -5.19
C GLY A 74 8.65 -5.38 -5.16
N PHE A 75 8.47 -4.59 -4.09
CA PHE A 75 9.02 -3.23 -3.98
C PHE A 75 10.53 -3.25 -3.74
N ASP A 76 11.02 -4.21 -2.96
CA ASP A 76 12.45 -4.31 -2.61
C ASP A 76 13.31 -4.62 -3.85
N SER A 77 12.78 -5.42 -4.78
CA SER A 77 13.42 -5.72 -6.06
C SER A 77 13.52 -4.49 -6.99
N ARG A 78 12.56 -3.54 -6.90
CA ARG A 78 12.54 -2.32 -7.74
C ARG A 78 13.43 -1.20 -7.20
N GLY A 79 13.59 -1.12 -5.87
CA GLY A 79 14.49 -0.18 -5.22
C GLY A 79 15.97 -0.53 -5.41
N ALA A 80 16.30 -1.82 -5.42
CA ALA A 80 17.67 -2.32 -5.55
C ALA A 80 18.30 -2.07 -6.94
N GLU A 81 17.53 -2.15 -8.03
CA GLU A 81 18.06 -1.91 -9.39
C GLU A 81 18.38 -0.45 -9.70
N ARG A 82 17.96 0.51 -8.87
CA ARG A 82 18.22 1.95 -9.06
C ARG A 82 19.54 2.45 -8.46
N PHE A 83 20.29 1.59 -7.79
CA PHE A 83 21.60 1.92 -7.20
C PHE A 83 22.78 1.11 -7.77
N GLY A 84 22.59 0.46 -8.92
CA GLY A 84 23.65 -0.20 -9.70
C GLY A 84 24.36 0.74 -10.67
#